data_AF-A0A3R8AIY4-F1
#
_entry.id   AF-A0A3R8AIY4-F1
#
_cell.length_a   1.000
_cell.length_b   1.000
_cell.length_c   1.000
_cell.angle_alpha   90.00
_cell.angle_beta   90.00
_cell.angle_gamma   90.00
#
_symmetry.space_group_name_H-M   'P 1'
#
loop_
_entity.id
_entity.type
_entity.pdbx_description
1 polymer ?
#
loop_
_entity_poly.entity_id
_entity_poly.type
_entity_poly.pdbx_seq_one_letter_code
_entity_poly.pdbx_strand_id
1 'polypeptide(L)'
;RTYLGTKVQAEEFIDEVCLCLKELRRHVRRRPDEVRRTFQQLQTSWGVTGLILSGGASLGLHHFGVLEVLLKARAEGRNLLPRVIGGCSAGAVVAAWLCTRTDEELLGQGTVEYLVEHWKALSPNSWLFRLWNVLTKGYMCDIDVWKASSKKLFGDLTFLEAYQRTGRVLNISMTRADREESGVQVMNYVTAPNVLIWSAILCSCAFPFLSLPLPLREKSPKGKAVISKVFGCSYFHDGSLSGDIPTEQMREAWAVSYSIVSQVNLHVFPFAGLRTHGEAGIPVHWRGRSSKWRAGFLLSALELFFKEHIRFLLRLIALLDVSPTLRGINAGSLALQSYTGDVTLHPRYISARYLRLLNDTRPSDISWYLQEGRLMAFPKLHLIRNRMRIDRCFEDLAEALEEAAAAFAPAGNTRGVQKVF
;
A
#
# COMPACT_ATOMS: atom_id res chain seq x y z
N ARG A 1 14.50 25.13 8.78
CA ARG A 1 13.17 25.77 8.98
C ARG A 1 12.11 24.72 8.71
N THR A 2 11.29 24.39 9.70
CA THR A 2 10.12 23.50 9.56
C THR A 2 8.91 24.37 9.19
N TYR A 3 8.05 23.90 8.28
CA TYR A 3 6.80 24.59 7.92
C TYR A 3 5.62 24.14 8.81
N LEU A 4 5.92 23.50 9.93
CA LEU A 4 4.96 22.99 10.89
C LEU A 4 4.37 24.15 11.70
N GLY A 5 3.05 24.15 11.96
CA GLY A 5 2.36 25.24 12.65
C GLY A 5 2.19 26.52 11.82
N THR A 6 2.39 26.46 10.49
CA THR A 6 2.19 27.64 9.62
C THR A 6 0.76 27.82 9.14
N LYS A 7 -0.09 26.79 9.32
CA LYS A 7 -1.49 26.76 8.85
C LYS A 7 -2.46 26.74 10.04
N VAL A 8 -2.42 27.77 10.87
CA VAL A 8 -3.19 27.87 12.12
C VAL A 8 -4.68 27.62 11.92
N GLN A 9 -5.32 28.28 10.94
CA GLN A 9 -6.76 28.11 10.66
C GLN A 9 -7.15 26.67 10.30
N ALA A 10 -6.27 25.93 9.62
CA ALA A 10 -6.54 24.53 9.27
C ALA A 10 -6.40 23.62 10.49
N GLU A 11 -5.45 23.92 11.38
CA GLU A 11 -5.26 23.18 12.62
C GLU A 11 -6.41 23.46 13.60
N GLU A 12 -6.85 24.70 13.74
CA GLU A 12 -8.02 25.10 14.53
C GLU A 12 -9.30 24.42 14.04
N PHE A 13 -9.53 24.36 12.72
CA PHE A 13 -10.68 23.64 12.16
C PHE A 13 -10.65 22.15 12.52
N ILE A 14 -9.49 21.50 12.42
CA ILE A 14 -9.35 20.08 12.79
C ILE A 14 -9.59 19.88 14.30
N ASP A 15 -9.08 20.79 15.12
CA ASP A 15 -9.27 20.76 16.56
C ASP A 15 -10.76 20.89 16.92
N GLU A 16 -11.48 21.81 16.28
CA GLU A 16 -12.92 22.02 16.47
C GLU A 16 -13.75 20.79 16.05
N VAL A 17 -13.43 20.19 14.89
CA VAL A 17 -14.08 18.94 14.44
C VAL A 17 -13.85 17.81 15.45
N CYS A 18 -12.62 17.66 15.96
CA CYS A 18 -12.33 16.69 17.00
C CYS A 18 -13.08 16.97 18.31
N LEU A 19 -13.29 18.23 18.69
CA LEU A 19 -14.09 18.61 19.85
C LEU A 19 -15.57 18.25 19.66
N CYS A 20 -16.15 18.58 18.51
CA CYS A 20 -17.52 18.20 18.18
C CYS A 20 -17.76 16.68 18.25
N LEU A 21 -16.83 15.87 17.71
CA LEU A 21 -16.92 14.41 17.77
C LEU A 21 -16.82 13.88 19.21
N LYS A 22 -15.97 14.50 20.05
CA LYS A 22 -15.86 14.15 21.47
C LYS A 22 -17.11 14.51 22.26
N GLU A 23 -17.75 15.64 21.98
CA GLU A 23 -19.03 15.98 22.59
C GLU A 23 -20.12 15.01 22.14
N LEU A 24 -20.17 14.66 20.85
CA LEU A 24 -21.10 13.66 20.31
C LEU A 24 -20.97 12.30 21.04
N ARG A 25 -19.73 11.88 21.33
CA ARG A 25 -19.44 10.67 22.14
C ARG A 25 -20.10 10.72 23.53
N ARG A 26 -20.13 11.87 24.20
CA ARG A 26 -20.76 11.99 25.53
C ARG A 26 -22.29 11.78 25.46
N HIS A 27 -22.90 12.09 24.33
CA HIS A 27 -24.34 11.92 24.10
C HIS A 27 -24.75 10.48 23.74
N VAL A 28 -23.79 9.60 23.41
CA VAL A 28 -24.05 8.19 23.06
C VAL A 28 -24.87 7.47 24.13
N ARG A 29 -24.57 7.70 25.42
CA ARG A 29 -25.30 7.07 26.54
C ARG A 29 -26.74 7.55 26.69
N ARG A 30 -27.05 8.77 26.24
CA ARG A 30 -28.38 9.38 26.39
C ARG A 30 -29.27 9.11 25.19
N ARG A 31 -28.72 9.13 23.97
CA ARG A 31 -29.46 8.97 22.71
C ARG A 31 -28.66 8.16 21.69
N PRO A 32 -28.51 6.84 21.90
CA PRO A 32 -27.66 6.01 21.05
C PRO A 32 -28.13 5.99 19.59
N ASP A 33 -29.44 5.99 19.34
CA ASP A 33 -29.99 5.89 17.97
C ASP A 33 -29.76 7.15 17.13
N GLU A 34 -29.94 8.34 17.72
CA GLU A 34 -29.68 9.62 17.04
C GLU A 34 -28.19 9.76 16.71
N VAL A 35 -27.33 9.41 17.68
CA VAL A 35 -25.88 9.46 17.48
C VAL A 35 -25.44 8.43 16.43
N ARG A 36 -26.02 7.23 16.43
CA ARG A 36 -25.74 6.20 15.42
C ARG A 36 -26.08 6.66 14.00
N ARG A 37 -27.25 7.27 13.79
CA ARG A 37 -27.65 7.82 12.48
C ARG A 37 -26.69 8.91 12.02
N THR A 38 -26.36 9.83 12.92
CA THR A 38 -25.42 10.92 12.64
C THR A 38 -24.02 10.38 12.31
N PHE A 39 -23.55 9.40 13.08
CA PHE A 39 -22.28 8.73 12.86
C PHE A 39 -22.22 8.06 11.47
N GLN A 40 -23.27 7.34 11.06
CA GLN A 40 -23.33 6.71 9.74
C GLN A 40 -23.26 7.72 8.59
N GLN A 41 -23.95 8.85 8.71
CA GLN A 41 -23.90 9.94 7.73
C GLN A 41 -22.50 10.56 7.65
N LEU A 42 -21.87 10.83 8.79
CA LEU A 42 -20.51 11.36 8.87
C LEU A 42 -19.47 10.37 8.34
N GLN A 43 -19.60 9.09 8.65
CA GLN A 43 -18.68 8.05 8.19
C GLN A 43 -18.77 7.85 6.67
N THR A 44 -19.98 7.89 6.11
CA THR A 44 -20.20 7.77 4.66
C THR A 44 -19.60 8.95 3.89
N SER A 45 -19.70 10.16 4.45
CA SER A 45 -19.18 11.38 3.83
C SER A 45 -17.68 11.57 4.03
N TRP A 46 -17.15 11.19 5.20
CA TRP A 46 -15.74 11.30 5.52
C TRP A 46 -14.90 10.19 4.87
N GLY A 47 -15.43 8.97 4.82
CA GLY A 47 -14.72 7.76 4.39
C GLY A 47 -13.61 7.33 5.34
N VAL A 48 -12.79 6.36 4.91
CA VAL A 48 -11.71 5.76 5.69
C VAL A 48 -10.35 6.12 5.09
N THR A 49 -9.32 6.25 5.94
CA THR A 49 -7.94 6.34 5.47
C THR A 49 -7.36 4.96 5.17
N GLY A 50 -6.74 4.81 4.00
CA GLY A 50 -6.04 3.60 3.59
C GLY A 50 -4.54 3.84 3.38
N LEU A 51 -3.71 2.86 3.73
CA LEU A 51 -2.29 2.83 3.39
C LEU A 51 -2.07 1.87 2.22
N ILE A 52 -1.47 2.33 1.12
CA ILE A 52 -1.24 1.53 -0.08
C ILE A 52 0.26 1.46 -0.36
N LEU A 53 0.79 0.24 -0.46
CA LEU A 53 2.20 -0.03 -0.72
C LEU A 53 2.39 -0.50 -2.17
N SER A 54 3.08 0.32 -2.95
CA SER A 54 3.40 0.05 -4.38
C SER A 54 4.37 -1.11 -4.56
N GLY A 55 4.29 -1.76 -5.73
CA GLY A 55 5.29 -2.71 -6.20
C GLY A 55 6.66 -2.08 -6.45
N GLY A 56 7.66 -2.91 -6.73
CA GLY A 56 9.01 -2.44 -7.04
C GLY A 56 10.15 -3.36 -6.64
N ALA A 57 9.93 -4.68 -6.61
CA ALA A 57 10.95 -5.68 -6.22
C ALA A 57 11.70 -5.27 -4.93
N SER A 58 13.04 -5.24 -4.93
CA SER A 58 13.79 -4.86 -3.71
C SER A 58 13.63 -3.38 -3.29
N LEU A 59 13.02 -2.50 -4.10
CA LEU A 59 12.63 -1.15 -3.65
C LEU A 59 11.52 -1.21 -2.60
N GLY A 60 10.81 -2.33 -2.48
CA GLY A 60 9.89 -2.59 -1.37
C GLY A 60 10.56 -2.46 0.00
N LEU A 61 11.89 -2.53 0.08
CA LEU A 61 12.63 -2.28 1.32
C LEU A 61 12.46 -0.85 1.86
N HIS A 62 12.14 0.13 1.01
CA HIS A 62 11.81 1.49 1.46
C HIS A 62 10.52 1.53 2.31
N HIS A 63 9.57 0.62 2.05
CA HIS A 63 8.33 0.55 2.82
C HIS A 63 8.58 0.24 4.29
N PHE A 64 9.60 -0.55 4.63
CA PHE A 64 9.95 -0.81 6.03
C PHE A 64 10.34 0.47 6.78
N GLY A 65 11.10 1.36 6.14
CA GLY A 65 11.45 2.65 6.73
C GLY A 65 10.23 3.56 6.96
N VAL A 66 9.28 3.56 6.02
CA VAL A 66 8.00 4.30 6.18
C VAL A 66 7.19 3.71 7.34
N LEU A 67 7.03 2.39 7.37
CA LEU A 67 6.27 1.70 8.40
C LEU A 67 6.91 1.83 9.77
N GLU A 68 8.24 1.84 9.88
CA GLU A 68 8.94 2.06 11.14
C GLU A 68 8.57 3.42 11.74
N VAL A 69 8.47 4.48 10.93
CA VAL A 69 8.04 5.81 11.41
C VAL A 69 6.59 5.78 11.90
N LEU A 70 5.69 5.12 11.16
CA LEU A 70 4.27 5.03 11.53
C LEU A 70 4.04 4.16 12.77
N LEU A 71 4.76 3.04 12.89
CA LEU A 71 4.70 2.12 14.02
C LEU A 71 5.28 2.74 15.30
N LYS A 72 6.43 3.42 15.21
CA LYS A 72 7.00 4.15 16.36
C LYS A 72 6.06 5.26 16.82
N ALA A 73 5.48 6.01 15.89
CA ALA A 73 4.49 7.02 16.23
C ALA A 73 3.28 6.41 16.97
N ARG A 74 2.80 5.24 16.53
CA ARG A 74 1.72 4.50 17.19
C ARG A 74 2.10 4.03 18.60
N ALA A 75 3.30 3.50 18.78
CA ALA A 75 3.83 3.11 20.08
C ALA A 75 3.94 4.30 21.06
N GLU A 76 4.26 5.49 20.55
CA GLU A 76 4.27 6.75 21.31
C GLU A 76 2.87 7.35 21.53
N GLY A 77 1.79 6.60 21.28
CA GLY A 77 0.40 7.02 21.48
C GLY A 77 -0.20 7.86 20.35
N ARG A 78 0.54 8.04 19.23
CA ARG A 78 0.06 8.74 18.03
C ARG A 78 -0.40 7.71 17.01
N ASN A 79 -1.71 7.41 16.94
CA ASN A 79 -2.28 6.46 15.99
C ASN A 79 -2.17 6.98 14.54
N LEU A 80 -1.01 6.81 13.90
CA LEU A 80 -0.75 7.26 12.53
C LEU A 80 -0.84 6.14 11.49
N LEU A 81 -1.03 4.91 11.93
CA LEU A 81 -1.12 3.74 11.06
C LEU A 81 -2.59 3.42 10.73
N PRO A 82 -3.02 3.50 9.46
CA PRO A 82 -4.39 3.18 9.08
C PRO A 82 -4.71 1.68 9.24
N ARG A 83 -5.98 1.35 9.50
CA ARG A 83 -6.45 -0.04 9.63
C ARG A 83 -6.57 -0.76 8.29
N VAL A 84 -6.90 -0.02 7.22
CA VAL A 84 -7.03 -0.56 5.86
C VAL A 84 -5.69 -0.45 5.16
N ILE A 85 -5.09 -1.60 4.85
CA ILE A 85 -3.76 -1.69 4.25
C ILE A 85 -3.86 -2.44 2.93
N GLY A 86 -3.31 -1.85 1.88
CA GLY A 86 -3.23 -2.39 0.54
C GLY A 86 -1.79 -2.58 0.11
N GLY A 87 -1.55 -3.58 -0.72
CA GLY A 87 -0.25 -3.73 -1.34
C GLY A 87 -0.32 -4.45 -2.69
N CYS A 88 0.65 -4.13 -3.53
CA CYS A 88 0.87 -4.73 -4.83
C CYS A 88 2.29 -5.28 -4.91
N SER A 89 2.47 -6.49 -5.46
CA SER A 89 3.80 -7.09 -5.68
C SER A 89 4.66 -7.08 -4.40
N ALA A 90 5.88 -6.52 -4.45
CA ALA A 90 6.73 -6.35 -3.26
C ALA A 90 6.02 -5.62 -2.10
N GLY A 91 5.17 -4.64 -2.39
CA GLY A 91 4.35 -3.94 -1.40
C GLY A 91 3.28 -4.83 -0.77
N ALA A 92 2.74 -5.82 -1.49
CA ALA A 92 1.81 -6.81 -0.94
C ALA A 92 2.47 -7.68 0.14
N VAL A 93 3.76 -8.00 -0.03
CA VAL A 93 4.49 -8.79 0.96
C VAL A 93 4.72 -8.00 2.24
N VAL A 94 5.06 -6.71 2.11
CA VAL A 94 5.23 -5.81 3.26
C VAL A 94 3.88 -5.53 3.94
N ALA A 95 2.81 -5.34 3.17
CA ALA A 95 1.46 -5.20 3.69
C ALA A 95 1.01 -6.46 4.45
N ALA A 96 1.28 -7.64 3.91
CA ALA A 96 0.99 -8.91 4.58
C ALA A 96 1.80 -9.08 5.88
N TRP A 97 3.08 -8.70 5.87
CA TRP A 97 3.89 -8.69 7.08
C TRP A 97 3.27 -7.77 8.14
N LEU A 98 2.84 -6.58 7.76
CA LEU A 98 2.16 -5.64 8.65
C LEU A 98 0.82 -6.19 9.20
N CYS A 99 0.01 -6.86 8.39
CA CYS A 99 -1.32 -7.33 8.80
C CYS A 99 -1.33 -8.67 9.53
N THR A 100 -0.22 -9.40 9.58
CA THR A 100 -0.16 -10.75 10.19
C THR A 100 0.53 -10.79 11.54
N ARG A 101 1.16 -9.69 11.98
CA ARG A 101 1.89 -9.57 13.26
C ARG A 101 1.30 -8.48 14.14
N THR A 102 1.51 -8.63 15.45
CA THR A 102 1.16 -7.59 16.43
C THR A 102 2.16 -6.42 16.38
N ASP A 103 1.79 -5.28 16.95
CA ASP A 103 2.63 -4.07 16.97
C ASP A 103 4.00 -4.33 17.63
N GLU A 104 4.03 -5.13 18.71
CA GLU A 104 5.25 -5.53 19.41
C GLU A 104 6.16 -6.42 18.56
N GLU A 105 5.57 -7.43 17.90
CA GLU A 105 6.28 -8.32 16.97
C GLU A 105 6.91 -7.52 15.82
N LEU A 106 6.18 -6.53 15.29
CA LEU A 106 6.63 -5.69 14.19
C LEU A 106 7.80 -4.78 14.58
N LEU A 107 7.79 -4.23 15.80
CA LEU A 107 8.89 -3.42 16.30
C LEU A 107 10.17 -4.25 16.50
N GLY A 108 10.05 -5.51 16.94
CA GLY A 108 11.19 -6.42 17.06
C GLY A 108 11.72 -6.94 15.71
N GLN A 109 10.82 -7.21 14.75
CA GLN A 109 11.15 -7.75 13.43
C GLN A 109 11.52 -6.67 12.40
N GLY A 110 11.27 -5.38 12.67
CA GLY A 110 11.65 -4.27 11.80
C GLY A 110 13.14 -3.93 11.79
N THR A 111 13.98 -4.77 12.41
CA THR A 111 15.43 -4.57 12.53
C THR A 111 16.17 -4.96 11.25
N VAL A 112 17.33 -4.35 11.02
CA VAL A 112 18.13 -4.61 9.81
C VAL A 112 18.54 -6.08 9.76
N GLU A 113 18.88 -6.66 10.91
CA GLU A 113 19.31 -8.04 11.07
C GLU A 113 18.21 -9.02 10.65
N TYR A 114 16.96 -8.78 11.09
CA TYR A 114 15.82 -9.61 10.70
C TYR A 114 15.55 -9.52 9.20
N LEU A 115 15.61 -8.32 8.63
CA LEU A 115 15.41 -8.09 7.20
C LEU A 115 16.51 -8.75 6.36
N VAL A 116 17.78 -8.72 6.77
CA VAL A 116 18.86 -9.41 6.06
C VAL A 116 18.60 -10.93 6.00
N GLU A 117 18.12 -11.52 7.09
CA GLU A 117 17.92 -12.97 7.18
C GLU A 117 16.67 -13.45 6.40
N HIS A 118 15.57 -12.70 6.51
CA HIS A 118 14.26 -13.11 6.03
C HIS A 118 13.88 -12.51 4.68
N TRP A 119 14.47 -11.37 4.31
CA TRP A 119 14.20 -10.65 3.07
C TRP A 119 15.34 -10.79 2.06
N LYS A 120 15.42 -12.00 1.49
CA LYS A 120 16.29 -12.30 0.34
C LYS A 120 15.62 -11.87 -0.96
N ALA A 121 16.42 -11.45 -1.93
CA ALA A 121 15.93 -10.97 -3.21
C ALA A 121 15.52 -12.13 -4.14
N LEU A 122 15.26 -11.79 -5.40
CA LEU A 122 14.89 -12.75 -6.45
C LEU A 122 16.07 -13.70 -6.75
N SER A 123 16.02 -14.94 -6.28
CA SER A 123 16.99 -15.98 -6.66
C SER A 123 16.77 -16.39 -8.12
N PRO A 124 17.82 -16.58 -8.95
CA PRO A 124 19.26 -16.58 -8.65
C PRO A 124 19.91 -15.18 -8.63
N ASN A 125 20.97 -14.99 -7.85
CA ASN A 125 21.67 -13.70 -7.68
C ASN A 125 22.52 -13.21 -8.88
N SER A 126 22.66 -14.02 -9.92
CA SER A 126 23.50 -13.72 -11.08
C SER A 126 22.65 -13.46 -12.32
N TRP A 127 22.89 -12.30 -12.96
CA TRP A 127 22.22 -11.91 -14.20
C TRP A 127 22.44 -12.89 -15.34
N LEU A 128 23.63 -13.52 -15.40
CA LEU A 128 23.93 -14.55 -16.40
C LEU A 128 23.01 -15.76 -16.24
N PHE A 129 22.82 -16.24 -15.01
CA PHE A 129 21.92 -17.36 -14.73
C PHE A 129 20.45 -16.99 -14.96
N ARG A 130 20.06 -15.73 -14.69
CA ARG A 130 18.70 -15.26 -15.01
C ARG A 130 18.46 -15.23 -16.51
N LEU A 131 19.41 -14.71 -17.28
CA LEU A 131 19.29 -14.67 -18.74
C LEU A 131 19.27 -16.09 -19.31
N TRP A 132 20.10 -16.99 -18.77
CA TRP A 132 20.06 -18.41 -19.12
C TRP A 132 18.71 -19.06 -18.79
N ASN A 133 18.14 -18.78 -17.62
CA ASN A 133 16.81 -19.27 -17.24
C ASN A 133 15.71 -18.70 -18.15
N VAL A 134 15.82 -17.45 -18.60
CA VAL A 134 14.87 -16.88 -19.57
C VAL A 134 14.95 -17.62 -20.91
N LEU A 135 16.16 -17.90 -21.39
CA LEU A 135 16.36 -18.60 -22.66
C LEU A 135 15.93 -20.08 -22.59
N THR A 136 16.09 -20.73 -21.45
CA THR A 136 15.82 -22.18 -21.30
C THR A 136 14.43 -22.48 -20.72
N LYS A 137 13.99 -21.75 -19.70
CA LYS A 137 12.74 -21.96 -18.93
C LYS A 137 11.66 -20.91 -19.22
N GLY A 138 12.02 -19.76 -19.79
CA GLY A 138 11.09 -18.69 -20.11
C GLY A 138 10.83 -17.67 -18.98
N TYR A 139 11.45 -17.84 -17.81
CA TYR A 139 11.33 -16.95 -16.64
C TYR A 139 12.67 -16.79 -15.89
N MET A 140 12.89 -15.67 -15.21
CA MET A 140 14.17 -15.32 -14.59
C MET A 140 14.40 -15.97 -13.21
N CYS A 141 13.33 -16.13 -12.42
CA CYS A 141 13.45 -16.36 -10.97
C CYS A 141 12.94 -17.73 -10.54
N ASP A 142 13.55 -18.32 -9.51
CA ASP A 142 13.13 -19.61 -8.98
C ASP A 142 11.93 -19.45 -8.02
N ILE A 143 10.77 -19.85 -8.50
CA ILE A 143 9.49 -19.75 -7.78
C ILE A 143 9.48 -20.66 -6.54
N ASP A 144 10.18 -21.80 -6.56
CA ASP A 144 10.13 -22.74 -5.43
C ASP A 144 10.91 -22.21 -4.22
N VAL A 145 12.04 -21.54 -4.46
CA VAL A 145 12.79 -20.83 -3.41
C VAL A 145 11.94 -19.72 -2.80
N TRP A 146 11.23 -18.99 -3.65
CA TRP A 146 10.32 -17.92 -3.24
C TRP A 146 9.15 -18.45 -2.41
N LYS A 147 8.52 -19.52 -2.88
CA LYS A 147 7.44 -20.21 -2.17
C LYS A 147 7.88 -20.77 -0.82
N ALA A 148 9.08 -21.37 -0.74
CA ALA A 148 9.63 -21.83 0.53
C ALA A 148 9.86 -20.67 1.50
N SER A 149 10.39 -19.55 1.01
CA SER A 149 10.64 -18.34 1.82
C SER A 149 9.34 -17.70 2.28
N SER A 150 8.35 -17.53 1.40
CA SER A 150 7.03 -17.00 1.75
C SER A 150 6.30 -17.90 2.74
N LYS A 151 6.40 -19.23 2.60
CA LYS A 151 5.83 -20.17 3.58
C LYS A 151 6.54 -20.11 4.93
N LYS A 152 7.88 -19.97 4.96
CA LYS A 152 8.63 -19.79 6.21
C LYS A 152 8.19 -18.51 6.92
N LEU A 153 7.92 -17.44 6.17
CA LEU A 153 7.52 -16.15 6.74
C LEU A 153 6.05 -16.13 7.18
N PHE A 154 5.11 -16.51 6.32
CA PHE A 154 3.68 -16.35 6.60
C PHE A 154 2.99 -17.60 7.15
N GLY A 155 3.64 -18.77 7.11
CA GLY A 155 3.01 -20.04 7.45
C GLY A 155 1.81 -20.33 6.55
N ASP A 156 0.83 -21.08 7.07
CA ASP A 156 -0.44 -21.36 6.40
C ASP A 156 -1.59 -20.47 6.95
N LEU A 157 -1.28 -19.18 7.15
CA LEU A 157 -2.25 -18.17 7.56
C LEU A 157 -3.18 -17.78 6.41
N THR A 158 -4.47 -17.66 6.71
CA THR A 158 -5.49 -17.12 5.79
C THR A 158 -5.76 -15.64 6.03
N PHE A 159 -6.41 -14.97 5.08
CA PHE A 159 -6.83 -13.57 5.24
C PHE A 159 -7.74 -13.37 6.46
N LEU A 160 -8.67 -14.30 6.70
CA LEU A 160 -9.56 -14.23 7.85
C LEU A 160 -8.82 -14.41 9.17
N GLU A 161 -7.90 -15.37 9.24
CA GLU A 161 -7.07 -15.61 10.43
C GLU A 161 -6.18 -14.39 10.75
N ALA A 162 -5.61 -13.75 9.72
CA ALA A 162 -4.83 -12.53 9.89
C ALA A 162 -5.68 -11.36 10.42
N TYR A 163 -6.88 -11.16 9.87
CA TYR A 163 -7.81 -10.13 10.34
C TYR A 163 -8.23 -10.36 11.80
N GLN A 164 -8.55 -11.60 12.17
CA GLN A 164 -8.93 -11.94 13.54
C GLN A 164 -7.79 -11.72 14.54
N ARG A 165 -6.54 -11.92 14.11
CA ARG A 165 -5.36 -11.73 14.97
C ARG A 165 -5.01 -10.26 15.19
N THR A 166 -5.10 -9.42 14.15
CA THR A 166 -4.56 -8.05 14.21
C THR A 166 -5.61 -6.94 14.12
N GLY A 167 -6.84 -7.25 13.66
CA GLY A 167 -7.88 -6.27 13.37
C GLY A 167 -7.59 -5.35 12.18
N ARG A 168 -6.52 -5.64 11.42
CA ARG A 168 -6.07 -4.88 10.25
C ARG A 168 -6.56 -5.55 8.97
N VAL A 169 -7.11 -4.74 8.07
CA VAL A 169 -7.68 -5.22 6.81
C VAL A 169 -6.58 -5.29 5.76
N LEU A 170 -6.17 -6.51 5.41
CA LEU A 170 -5.20 -6.76 4.34
C LEU A 170 -5.90 -6.84 2.98
N ASN A 171 -5.41 -6.04 2.03
CA ASN A 171 -5.83 -6.04 0.64
C ASN A 171 -4.62 -6.30 -0.27
N ILE A 172 -4.71 -7.31 -1.12
CA ILE A 172 -3.65 -7.65 -2.08
C ILE A 172 -4.20 -7.50 -3.49
N SER A 173 -3.57 -6.67 -4.33
CA SER A 173 -3.92 -6.52 -5.74
C SER A 173 -3.26 -7.59 -6.62
N MET A 174 -4.00 -8.08 -7.61
CA MET A 174 -3.51 -8.99 -8.64
C MET A 174 -4.33 -8.86 -9.93
N THR A 175 -3.74 -9.27 -11.04
CA THR A 175 -4.40 -9.28 -12.36
C THR A 175 -4.76 -10.73 -12.71
N ARG A 176 -5.90 -11.00 -13.36
CA ARG A 176 -6.20 -12.37 -13.79
C ARG A 176 -5.43 -12.73 -15.06
N ALA A 177 -5.00 -13.98 -15.17
CA ALA A 177 -4.28 -14.46 -16.35
C ALA A 177 -5.19 -14.92 -17.50
N ASP A 178 -6.46 -15.20 -17.23
CA ASP A 178 -7.41 -15.72 -18.22
C ASP A 178 -8.01 -14.64 -19.14
N ARG A 179 -8.03 -13.39 -18.68
CA ARG A 179 -8.62 -12.25 -19.39
C ARG A 179 -7.74 -11.02 -19.22
N GLU A 180 -7.09 -10.64 -20.31
CA GLU A 180 -6.18 -9.48 -20.40
C GLU A 180 -6.88 -8.15 -20.01
N GLU A 181 -8.19 -8.04 -20.24
CA GLU A 181 -9.01 -6.85 -19.95
C GLU A 181 -9.68 -6.84 -18.55
N SER A 182 -9.42 -7.83 -17.70
CA SER A 182 -10.23 -8.03 -16.47
C SER A 182 -9.92 -7.09 -15.29
N GLY A 183 -9.06 -6.10 -15.50
CA GLY A 183 -8.70 -5.09 -14.50
C GLY A 183 -8.01 -5.66 -13.26
N VAL A 184 -7.80 -4.81 -12.26
CA VAL A 184 -7.18 -5.20 -10.98
C VAL A 184 -8.23 -5.84 -10.07
N GLN A 185 -7.92 -7.03 -9.56
CA GLN A 185 -8.70 -7.71 -8.53
C GLN A 185 -8.03 -7.51 -7.17
N VAL A 186 -8.82 -7.18 -6.14
CA VAL A 186 -8.33 -7.00 -4.76
C VAL A 186 -8.83 -8.14 -3.87
N MET A 187 -7.89 -8.90 -3.33
CA MET A 187 -8.14 -9.99 -2.40
C MET A 187 -8.13 -9.47 -0.97
N ASN A 188 -9.16 -9.79 -0.20
CA ASN A 188 -9.28 -9.42 1.20
C ASN A 188 -10.02 -10.51 2.00
N TYR A 189 -10.20 -10.29 3.31
CA TYR A 189 -10.87 -11.26 4.18
C TYR A 189 -12.37 -11.45 3.90
N VAL A 190 -13.02 -10.52 3.18
CA VAL A 190 -14.44 -10.60 2.80
C VAL A 190 -14.60 -11.35 1.48
N THR A 191 -13.78 -11.00 0.48
CA THR A 191 -13.83 -11.61 -0.85
C THR A 191 -13.19 -13.00 -0.89
N ALA A 192 -12.14 -13.22 -0.10
CA ALA A 192 -11.31 -14.41 -0.13
C ALA A 192 -10.83 -14.85 1.27
N PRO A 193 -11.74 -15.14 2.23
CA PRO A 193 -11.39 -15.40 3.63
C PRO A 193 -10.42 -16.58 3.83
N ASN A 194 -10.59 -17.64 3.05
CA ASN A 194 -9.86 -18.91 3.20
C ASN A 194 -8.58 -18.98 2.35
N VAL A 195 -8.29 -17.96 1.56
CA VAL A 195 -7.08 -17.93 0.71
C VAL A 195 -5.85 -17.77 1.60
N LEU A 196 -4.82 -18.57 1.30
CA LEU A 196 -3.54 -18.53 1.97
C LEU A 196 -2.74 -17.30 1.51
N ILE A 197 -2.30 -16.50 2.48
CA ILE A 197 -1.63 -15.22 2.23
C ILE A 197 -0.36 -15.42 1.39
N TRP A 198 0.44 -16.45 1.68
CA TRP A 198 1.66 -16.73 0.91
C TRP A 198 1.35 -17.01 -0.57
N SER A 199 0.22 -17.63 -0.89
CA SER A 199 -0.16 -17.91 -2.28
C SER A 199 -0.62 -16.65 -3.02
N ALA A 200 -1.38 -15.79 -2.33
CA ALA A 200 -1.81 -14.50 -2.86
C ALA A 200 -0.63 -13.57 -3.14
N ILE A 201 0.38 -13.57 -2.27
CA ILE A 201 1.63 -12.82 -2.46
C ILE A 201 2.37 -13.30 -3.71
N LEU A 202 2.56 -14.61 -3.87
CA LEU A 202 3.26 -15.15 -5.04
C LEU A 202 2.54 -14.78 -6.35
N CYS A 203 1.21 -14.80 -6.35
CA CYS A 203 0.40 -14.36 -7.49
C CYS A 203 0.56 -12.85 -7.75
N SER A 204 0.52 -12.03 -6.69
CA SER A 204 0.69 -10.58 -6.77
C SER A 204 2.09 -10.17 -7.21
N CYS A 205 3.12 -11.01 -7.01
CA CYS A 205 4.48 -10.81 -7.49
C CYS A 205 4.77 -11.51 -8.84
N ALA A 206 3.75 -12.08 -9.50
CA ALA A 206 3.92 -12.86 -10.73
C ALA A 206 4.09 -11.96 -11.96
N PHE A 207 5.21 -11.23 -12.00
CA PHE A 207 5.49 -10.28 -13.06
C PHE A 207 6.04 -11.00 -14.30
N PRO A 208 5.57 -10.65 -15.52
CA PRO A 208 6.05 -11.22 -16.77
C PRO A 208 7.58 -11.16 -16.87
N PHE A 209 8.19 -12.23 -17.39
CA PHE A 209 9.64 -12.46 -17.41
C PHE A 209 10.28 -12.77 -16.05
N LEU A 210 9.78 -12.24 -14.93
CA LEU A 210 10.30 -12.60 -13.61
C LEU A 210 9.82 -13.99 -13.17
N SER A 211 8.53 -14.27 -13.32
CA SER A 211 7.91 -15.56 -12.98
C SER A 211 6.67 -15.84 -13.85
N LEU A 212 6.25 -17.11 -13.86
CA LEU A 212 5.02 -17.55 -14.54
C LEU A 212 3.78 -17.22 -13.69
N PRO A 213 2.60 -17.04 -14.30
CA PRO A 213 1.36 -16.89 -13.56
C PRO A 213 1.10 -18.09 -12.65
N LEU A 214 0.64 -17.82 -11.44
CA LEU A 214 0.51 -18.82 -10.38
C LEU A 214 -0.93 -19.02 -9.95
N PRO A 215 -1.27 -20.24 -9.48
CA PRO A 215 -2.58 -20.49 -8.92
C PRO A 215 -2.68 -20.07 -7.46
N LEU A 216 -3.80 -19.45 -7.12
CA LEU A 216 -4.18 -19.18 -5.74
C LEU A 216 -4.46 -20.48 -4.99
N ARG A 217 -4.21 -20.48 -3.69
CA ARG A 217 -4.48 -21.63 -2.83
C ARG A 217 -5.34 -21.25 -1.64
N GLU A 218 -6.33 -22.09 -1.38
CA GLU A 218 -7.20 -21.99 -0.22
C GLU A 218 -6.91 -23.09 0.79
N LYS A 219 -7.17 -22.76 2.05
CA LYS A 219 -7.18 -23.73 3.13
C LYS A 219 -8.51 -24.49 3.11
N SER A 220 -8.45 -25.77 2.75
CA SER A 220 -9.58 -26.69 2.82
C SER A 220 -10.04 -26.85 4.28
N PRO A 221 -11.32 -27.23 4.55
CA PRO A 221 -11.76 -27.60 5.90
C PRO A 221 -10.91 -28.69 6.56
N LYS A 222 -10.20 -29.51 5.77
CA LYS A 222 -9.25 -30.53 6.25
C LYS A 222 -7.83 -29.98 6.52
N GLY A 223 -7.64 -28.66 6.46
CA GLY A 223 -6.35 -27.99 6.68
C GLY A 223 -5.35 -28.07 5.52
N LYS A 224 -5.71 -28.71 4.40
CA LYS A 224 -4.82 -28.83 3.22
C LYS A 224 -4.97 -27.65 2.26
N ALA A 225 -3.86 -27.22 1.67
CA ALA A 225 -3.84 -26.19 0.63
C ALA A 225 -4.35 -26.77 -0.71
N VAL A 226 -5.53 -26.32 -1.17
CA VAL A 226 -6.16 -26.72 -2.44
C VAL A 226 -6.14 -25.54 -3.41
N ILE A 227 -6.11 -25.79 -4.71
CA ILE A 227 -6.21 -24.73 -5.72
C ILE A 227 -7.56 -24.03 -5.58
N SER A 228 -7.49 -22.72 -5.37
CA SER A 228 -8.65 -21.84 -5.29
C SER A 228 -9.29 -21.70 -6.68
N LYS A 229 -10.62 -21.66 -6.71
CA LYS A 229 -11.39 -21.22 -7.88
C LYS A 229 -12.08 -19.89 -7.61
N VAL A 230 -11.60 -19.12 -6.63
CA VAL A 230 -12.14 -17.79 -6.31
C VAL A 230 -12.02 -16.90 -7.55
N PHE A 231 -13.11 -16.16 -7.84
CA PHE A 231 -13.35 -15.43 -9.08
C PHE A 231 -13.42 -16.29 -10.37
N GLY A 232 -13.45 -17.61 -10.29
CA GLY A 232 -13.53 -18.47 -11.48
C GLY A 232 -12.27 -18.46 -12.34
N CYS A 233 -11.14 -17.98 -11.81
CA CYS A 233 -9.82 -18.04 -12.46
C CYS A 233 -8.88 -18.94 -11.67
N SER A 234 -8.09 -19.74 -12.39
CA SER A 234 -7.09 -20.60 -11.77
C SER A 234 -5.71 -19.96 -11.69
N TYR A 235 -5.44 -18.87 -12.43
CA TYR A 235 -4.09 -18.31 -12.58
C TYR A 235 -4.11 -16.78 -12.55
N PHE A 236 -3.14 -16.19 -11.85
CA PHE A 236 -3.05 -14.75 -11.65
C PHE A 236 -1.63 -14.23 -11.95
N HIS A 237 -1.57 -12.99 -12.41
CA HIS A 237 -0.38 -12.19 -12.64
C HIS A 237 -0.25 -11.05 -11.61
N ASP A 238 0.90 -10.39 -11.65
CA ASP A 238 1.19 -9.22 -10.84
C ASP A 238 0.13 -8.12 -11.00
N GLY A 239 -0.24 -7.51 -9.87
CA GLY A 239 -1.24 -6.43 -9.83
C GLY A 239 -0.77 -5.15 -10.55
N SER A 240 0.54 -4.94 -10.61
CA SER A 240 1.15 -3.76 -11.22
C SER A 240 0.90 -3.66 -12.73
N LEU A 241 0.56 -4.78 -13.40
CA LEU A 241 0.24 -4.80 -14.83
C LEU A 241 -1.02 -4.00 -15.17
N SER A 242 -2.08 -4.16 -14.38
CA SER A 242 -3.36 -3.50 -14.62
C SER A 242 -3.53 -2.23 -13.78
N GLY A 243 -2.90 -2.17 -12.60
CA GLY A 243 -2.94 -1.01 -11.73
C GLY A 243 -2.21 -1.28 -10.42
N ASP A 244 -1.02 -0.70 -10.29
CA ASP A 244 -0.18 -0.88 -9.10
C ASP A 244 -0.81 -0.33 -7.81
N ILE A 245 -1.61 0.73 -7.93
CA ILE A 245 -2.31 1.35 -6.79
C ILE A 245 -3.83 1.20 -7.00
N PRO A 246 -4.48 0.22 -6.36
CA PRO A 246 -5.90 -0.05 -6.54
C PRO A 246 -6.79 0.93 -5.76
N THR A 247 -6.65 2.24 -6.00
CA THR A 247 -7.39 3.28 -5.26
C THR A 247 -8.90 3.15 -5.45
N GLU A 248 -9.36 2.84 -6.65
CA GLU A 248 -10.78 2.67 -6.98
C GLU A 248 -11.36 1.43 -6.30
N GLN A 249 -10.69 0.28 -6.41
CA GLN A 249 -11.13 -0.96 -5.77
C GLN A 249 -11.12 -0.83 -4.24
N MET A 250 -10.19 -0.08 -3.66
CA MET A 250 -10.20 0.22 -2.23
C MET A 250 -11.31 1.19 -1.83
N ARG A 251 -11.64 2.16 -2.69
CA ARG A 251 -12.77 3.06 -2.48
C ARG A 251 -14.08 2.28 -2.51
N GLU A 252 -14.24 1.36 -3.44
CA GLU A 252 -15.43 0.52 -3.56
C GLU A 252 -15.54 -0.49 -2.41
N ALA A 253 -14.45 -1.18 -2.07
CA ALA A 253 -14.47 -2.23 -1.05
C ALA A 253 -14.59 -1.68 0.38
N TRP A 254 -13.98 -0.53 0.68
CA TRP A 254 -13.79 -0.05 2.05
C TRP A 254 -14.12 1.43 2.26
N ALA A 255 -14.74 2.10 1.27
CA ALA A 255 -14.98 3.53 1.30
C ALA A 255 -13.72 4.36 1.60
N VAL A 256 -12.56 3.92 1.07
CA VAL A 256 -11.30 4.67 1.21
C VAL A 256 -11.39 5.97 0.44
N SER A 257 -11.47 7.07 1.19
CA SER A 257 -11.52 8.43 0.65
C SER A 257 -10.15 9.10 0.66
N TYR A 258 -9.28 8.71 1.60
CA TYR A 258 -7.94 9.27 1.76
C TYR A 258 -6.88 8.18 1.66
N SER A 259 -6.02 8.30 0.66
CA SER A 259 -5.01 7.30 0.30
C SER A 259 -3.60 7.80 0.63
N ILE A 260 -2.94 7.10 1.56
CA ILE A 260 -1.50 7.25 1.82
C ILE A 260 -0.80 6.21 0.95
N VAL A 261 -0.17 6.65 -0.13
CA VAL A 261 0.55 5.79 -1.06
C VAL A 261 2.04 5.86 -0.75
N SER A 262 2.67 4.73 -0.46
CA SER A 262 4.13 4.62 -0.54
C SER A 262 4.50 4.13 -1.93
N GLN A 263 4.99 5.05 -2.77
CA GLN A 263 5.35 4.78 -4.15
C GLN A 263 6.83 4.51 -4.25
N VAL A 264 7.20 3.30 -4.70
CA VAL A 264 8.60 2.90 -4.83
C VAL A 264 8.99 2.50 -6.25
N ASN A 265 8.09 2.63 -7.23
CA ASN A 265 8.40 2.35 -8.64
C ASN A 265 9.41 3.32 -9.25
N LEU A 266 10.52 2.78 -9.74
CA LEU A 266 11.61 3.55 -10.36
C LEU A 266 11.15 4.33 -11.60
N HIS A 267 10.26 3.76 -12.42
CA HIS A 267 9.75 4.43 -13.63
C HIS A 267 8.83 5.62 -13.33
N VAL A 268 8.32 5.70 -12.11
CA VAL A 268 7.40 6.75 -11.68
C VAL A 268 8.14 7.94 -11.10
N PHE A 269 9.26 7.72 -10.39
CA PHE A 269 9.99 8.81 -9.71
C PHE A 269 10.40 9.98 -10.61
N PRO A 270 10.86 9.79 -11.87
CA PRO A 270 11.17 10.92 -12.73
C PRO A 270 9.96 11.83 -12.95
N PHE A 271 8.75 11.28 -12.93
CA PHE A 271 7.51 11.99 -13.21
C PHE A 271 6.73 12.41 -11.95
N ALA A 272 6.95 11.73 -10.83
CA ALA A 272 6.39 12.04 -9.52
C ALA A 272 7.15 13.22 -8.87
N GLY A 273 6.60 14.42 -9.01
CA GLY A 273 7.19 15.65 -8.49
C GLY A 273 7.03 16.86 -9.42
N LEU A 274 6.52 16.66 -10.62
CA LEU A 274 6.11 17.75 -11.51
C LEU A 274 4.78 18.33 -11.03
N ARG A 275 4.84 19.19 -10.02
CA ARG A 275 3.69 19.98 -9.58
C ARG A 275 3.95 21.46 -9.82
N THR A 276 2.91 22.16 -10.23
CA THR A 276 2.91 23.63 -10.39
C THR A 276 3.26 24.35 -9.08
N HIS A 277 2.87 23.75 -7.96
CA HIS A 277 3.19 24.16 -6.61
C HIS A 277 3.89 23.00 -5.88
N GLY A 278 4.97 23.29 -5.15
CA GLY A 278 5.78 22.26 -4.48
C GLY A 278 4.97 21.38 -3.54
N GLU A 279 5.54 20.25 -3.16
CA GLU A 279 4.90 19.31 -2.23
C GLU A 279 5.20 19.66 -0.76
N ALA A 280 4.49 19.02 0.17
CA ALA A 280 4.75 19.16 1.60
C ALA A 280 6.22 18.81 1.91
N GLY A 281 6.98 19.84 2.30
CA GLY A 281 8.42 19.77 2.59
C GLY A 281 9.35 19.80 1.37
N ILE A 282 8.82 19.95 0.15
CA ILE A 282 9.60 20.06 -1.10
C ILE A 282 9.13 21.31 -1.87
N PRO A 283 9.64 22.51 -1.55
CA PRO A 283 9.27 23.72 -2.27
C PRO A 283 9.80 23.70 -3.71
N VAL A 284 9.07 24.32 -4.65
CA VAL A 284 9.51 24.44 -6.05
C VAL A 284 10.82 25.24 -6.16
N HIS A 285 11.73 24.73 -6.99
CA HIS A 285 13.04 25.35 -7.21
C HIS A 285 12.98 26.61 -8.07
N TRP A 286 11.92 26.79 -8.87
CA TRP A 286 11.83 27.82 -9.90
C TRP A 286 11.00 29.07 -9.55
N ARG A 287 10.00 28.97 -8.66
CA ARG A 287 9.20 30.12 -8.21
C ARG A 287 9.22 30.25 -6.68
N GLY A 288 9.71 31.38 -6.18
CA GLY A 288 9.64 31.69 -4.75
C GLY A 288 8.26 32.25 -4.33
N ARG A 289 8.03 32.34 -3.02
CA ARG A 289 6.86 33.00 -2.42
C ARG A 289 6.69 34.47 -2.86
N SER A 290 7.77 35.10 -3.34
CA SER A 290 7.80 36.48 -3.85
C SER A 290 7.46 36.62 -5.34
N SER A 291 7.00 35.57 -6.01
CA SER A 291 6.73 35.54 -7.47
C SER A 291 7.96 35.82 -8.37
N LYS A 292 9.15 35.99 -7.79
CA LYS A 292 10.40 36.15 -8.53
C LYS A 292 10.91 34.79 -9.02
N TRP A 293 11.36 34.77 -10.27
CA TRP A 293 12.05 33.64 -10.89
C TRP A 293 13.36 33.37 -10.14
N ARG A 294 13.58 32.12 -9.73
CA ARG A 294 14.85 31.69 -9.12
C ARG A 294 15.81 31.22 -10.22
N ALA A 295 17.12 31.24 -9.95
CA ALA A 295 18.17 30.88 -10.90
C ALA A 295 18.06 29.46 -11.49
N GLY A 296 17.23 28.58 -10.92
CA GLY A 296 16.93 27.25 -11.45
C GLY A 296 15.78 27.18 -12.46
N PHE A 297 15.11 28.29 -12.81
CA PHE A 297 13.92 28.25 -13.66
C PHE A 297 14.16 27.63 -15.04
N LEU A 298 15.23 28.01 -15.74
CA LEU A 298 15.51 27.49 -17.08
C LEU A 298 15.77 25.97 -17.06
N LEU A 299 16.58 25.50 -16.11
CA LEU A 299 16.87 24.07 -15.92
C LEU A 299 15.61 23.29 -15.56
N SER A 300 14.79 23.81 -14.64
CA SER A 300 13.52 23.17 -14.26
C SER A 300 12.47 23.22 -15.38
N ALA A 301 12.45 24.28 -16.20
CA ALA A 301 11.57 24.38 -17.36
C ALA A 301 11.98 23.39 -18.45
N LEU A 302 13.28 23.21 -18.69
CA LEU A 302 13.81 22.22 -19.60
C LEU A 302 13.51 20.79 -19.11
N GLU A 303 13.71 20.53 -17.82
CA GLU A 303 13.35 19.27 -17.18
C GLU A 303 11.84 18.97 -17.32
N LEU A 304 10.98 19.96 -17.04
CA LEU A 304 9.53 19.84 -17.20
C LEU A 304 9.16 19.57 -18.66
N PHE A 305 9.75 20.31 -19.60
CA PHE A 305 9.54 20.13 -21.03
C PHE A 305 9.89 18.70 -21.47
N PHE A 306 11.08 18.21 -21.13
CA PHE A 306 11.50 16.85 -21.51
C PHE A 306 10.60 15.78 -20.90
N LYS A 307 10.21 15.92 -19.63
CA LYS A 307 9.33 14.95 -18.99
C LYS A 307 7.92 14.95 -19.57
N GLU A 308 7.35 16.12 -19.88
CA GLU A 308 6.06 16.20 -20.56
C GLU A 308 6.13 15.65 -21.98
N HIS A 309 7.22 15.91 -22.71
CA HIS A 309 7.45 15.32 -24.04
C HIS A 309 7.54 13.80 -23.99
N ILE A 310 8.28 13.23 -23.04
CA ILE A 310 8.33 11.77 -22.86
C ILE A 310 6.94 11.23 -22.51
N ARG A 311 6.20 11.90 -21.62
CA ARG A 311 4.84 11.49 -21.27
C ARG A 311 3.91 11.54 -22.48
N PHE A 312 3.98 12.59 -23.28
CA PHE A 312 3.23 12.71 -24.53
C PHE A 312 3.55 11.55 -25.48
N LEU A 313 4.84 11.25 -25.71
CA LEU A 313 5.26 10.14 -26.57
C LEU A 313 4.77 8.79 -26.05
N LEU A 314 4.90 8.51 -24.75
CA LEU A 314 4.40 7.28 -24.14
C LEU A 314 2.88 7.15 -24.27
N ARG A 315 2.14 8.25 -24.06
CA ARG A 315 0.68 8.28 -24.26
C ARG A 315 0.30 8.06 -25.71
N LEU A 316 1.02 8.65 -26.65
CA LEU A 316 0.78 8.48 -28.08
C LEU A 316 1.02 7.02 -28.49
N ILE A 317 2.13 6.42 -28.04
CA ILE A 317 2.42 5.00 -28.29
C ILE A 317 1.30 4.11 -27.71
N ALA A 318 0.81 4.43 -26.50
CA ALA A 318 -0.27 3.71 -25.86
C ALA A 318 -1.60 3.83 -26.62
N LEU A 319 -1.97 5.04 -27.06
CA LEU A 319 -3.23 5.30 -27.77
C LEU A 319 -3.25 4.76 -29.20
N LEU A 320 -2.10 4.77 -29.87
CA LEU A 320 -1.96 4.18 -31.20
C LEU A 320 -1.83 2.65 -31.16
N ASP A 321 -1.79 2.05 -29.97
CA ASP A 321 -1.54 0.63 -29.73
C ASP A 321 -0.27 0.10 -30.43
N VAL A 322 0.70 1.00 -30.65
CA VAL A 322 2.02 0.69 -31.23
C VAL A 322 2.99 0.23 -30.13
N SER A 323 2.49 0.10 -28.89
CA SER A 323 3.30 -0.42 -27.80
C SER A 323 3.69 -1.86 -28.12
N PRO A 324 4.97 -2.26 -27.94
CA PRO A 324 5.36 -3.64 -28.15
C PRO A 324 4.55 -4.51 -27.20
N THR A 325 3.62 -5.28 -27.74
CA THR A 325 2.82 -6.30 -27.04
C THR A 325 3.75 -7.44 -26.65
N LEU A 326 4.50 -7.26 -25.56
CA LEU A 326 5.47 -8.23 -25.12
C LEU A 326 4.76 -9.31 -24.27
N ARG A 327 4.23 -10.34 -24.94
CA ARG A 327 3.46 -11.45 -24.35
C ARG A 327 2.14 -11.04 -23.68
N GLY A 328 1.35 -10.17 -24.31
CA GLY A 328 0.02 -9.80 -23.81
C GLY A 328 0.03 -8.81 -22.64
N ILE A 329 1.01 -7.90 -22.61
CA ILE A 329 1.00 -6.75 -21.71
C ILE A 329 1.23 -5.49 -22.54
N ASN A 330 0.22 -4.62 -22.54
CA ASN A 330 0.31 -3.31 -23.17
C ASN A 330 1.21 -2.40 -22.32
N ALA A 331 2.44 -2.16 -22.77
CA ALA A 331 3.37 -1.24 -22.10
C ALA A 331 2.77 0.19 -21.97
N GLY A 332 1.80 0.52 -22.82
CA GLY A 332 1.01 1.74 -22.73
C GLY A 332 0.12 1.84 -21.50
N SER A 333 -0.51 0.75 -21.05
CA SER A 333 -1.38 0.77 -19.86
C SER A 333 -0.56 1.01 -18.59
N LEU A 334 0.61 0.38 -18.47
CA LEU A 334 1.59 0.62 -17.41
C LEU A 334 2.00 2.11 -17.34
N ALA A 335 2.27 2.74 -18.48
CA ALA A 335 2.67 4.15 -18.51
C ALA A 335 1.55 5.14 -18.14
N LEU A 336 0.28 4.74 -18.36
CA LEU A 336 -0.91 5.58 -18.12
C LEU A 336 -1.49 5.45 -16.71
N GLN A 337 -1.03 4.50 -15.90
CA GLN A 337 -1.55 4.26 -14.55
C GLN A 337 -1.41 5.49 -13.63
N SER A 338 -2.43 5.70 -12.80
CA SER A 338 -2.39 6.70 -11.74
C SER A 338 -1.54 6.18 -10.59
N TYR A 339 -0.31 6.67 -10.49
CA TYR A 339 0.65 6.30 -9.44
C TYR A 339 0.65 7.25 -8.22
N THR A 340 -0.40 8.04 -8.07
CA THR A 340 -0.50 9.08 -7.03
C THR A 340 -1.74 8.87 -6.18
N GLY A 341 -1.57 8.94 -4.87
CA GLY A 341 -2.67 9.13 -3.91
C GLY A 341 -2.69 10.55 -3.35
N ASP A 342 -3.59 10.79 -2.40
CA ASP A 342 -3.72 12.07 -1.69
C ASP A 342 -2.39 12.47 -1.03
N VAL A 343 -1.73 11.49 -0.42
CA VAL A 343 -0.37 11.61 0.11
C VAL A 343 0.50 10.54 -0.51
N THR A 344 1.35 10.94 -1.46
CA THR A 344 2.29 10.02 -2.11
C THR A 344 3.68 10.17 -1.50
N LEU A 345 4.18 9.17 -0.78
CA LEU A 345 5.55 9.11 -0.28
C LEU A 345 6.43 8.52 -1.38
N HIS A 346 7.48 9.23 -1.79
CA HIS A 346 8.40 8.75 -2.83
C HIS A 346 9.86 9.11 -2.46
N PRO A 347 10.86 8.31 -2.86
CA PRO A 347 12.27 8.66 -2.72
C PRO A 347 12.61 9.98 -3.40
N ARG A 348 13.63 10.67 -2.87
CA ARG A 348 14.02 12.01 -3.35
C ARG A 348 14.93 11.97 -4.57
N TYR A 349 15.70 10.91 -4.75
CA TYR A 349 16.72 10.83 -5.80
C TYR A 349 16.89 9.38 -6.29
N ILE A 350 17.32 9.26 -7.54
CA ILE A 350 17.68 7.97 -8.14
C ILE A 350 19.12 7.63 -7.74
N SER A 351 19.31 6.46 -7.13
CA SER A 351 20.62 5.97 -6.71
C SER A 351 21.12 4.86 -7.63
N ALA A 352 22.44 4.79 -7.86
CA ALA A 352 23.06 3.67 -8.58
C ALA A 352 22.79 2.31 -7.92
N ARG A 353 22.43 2.30 -6.62
CA ARG A 353 22.02 1.09 -5.89
C ARG A 353 20.78 0.43 -6.49
N TYR A 354 19.93 1.19 -7.18
CA TYR A 354 18.75 0.67 -7.88
C TYR A 354 19.10 -0.22 -9.08
N LEU A 355 20.32 -0.16 -9.62
CA LEU A 355 20.77 -1.10 -10.66
C LEU A 355 20.89 -2.54 -10.13
N ARG A 356 20.99 -2.71 -8.80
CA ARG A 356 21.04 -4.03 -8.13
C ARG A 356 19.68 -4.50 -7.64
N LEU A 357 18.59 -3.96 -8.20
CA LEU A 357 17.22 -4.20 -7.75
C LEU A 357 16.86 -5.67 -7.58
N LEU A 358 17.33 -6.53 -8.47
CA LEU A 358 16.94 -7.93 -8.47
C LEU A 358 17.89 -8.79 -7.61
N ASN A 359 19.08 -8.32 -7.25
CA ASN A 359 20.10 -9.11 -6.55
C ASN A 359 19.97 -8.98 -5.03
N ASP A 360 20.51 -9.95 -4.29
CA ASP A 360 20.55 -9.89 -2.84
C ASP A 360 21.18 -8.59 -2.31
N THR A 361 20.48 -8.02 -1.34
CA THR A 361 20.81 -6.71 -0.79
C THR A 361 21.81 -6.86 0.34
N ARG A 362 22.90 -6.09 0.31
CA ARG A 362 23.89 -6.08 1.41
C ARG A 362 23.26 -5.45 2.67
N PRO A 363 23.74 -5.79 3.88
CA PRO A 363 23.24 -5.14 5.11
C PRO A 363 23.33 -3.61 5.08
N SER A 364 24.40 -3.07 4.48
CA SER A 364 24.59 -1.62 4.28
C SER A 364 23.68 -1.00 3.22
N ASP A 365 23.12 -1.81 2.32
CA ASP A 365 22.12 -1.38 1.37
C ASP A 365 20.73 -1.39 2.04
N ILE A 366 20.41 -2.39 2.86
CA ILE A 366 19.15 -2.45 3.64
C ILE A 366 19.05 -1.25 4.58
N SER A 367 20.11 -0.93 5.34
CA SER A 367 20.11 0.23 6.24
C SER A 367 19.86 1.55 5.49
N TRP A 368 20.39 1.66 4.26
CA TRP A 368 20.12 2.80 3.39
C TRP A 368 18.68 2.84 2.90
N TYR A 369 18.11 1.70 2.46
CA TYR A 369 16.70 1.63 2.05
C TYR A 369 15.75 2.04 3.18
N LEU A 370 16.01 1.58 4.41
CA LEU A 370 15.23 1.96 5.59
C LEU A 370 15.37 3.45 5.89
N GLN A 371 16.60 3.98 5.86
CA GLN A 371 16.84 5.40 6.12
C GLN A 371 16.13 6.29 5.10
N GLU A 372 16.19 5.95 3.81
CA GLU A 372 15.45 6.67 2.77
C GLU A 372 13.93 6.57 2.99
N GLY A 373 13.42 5.40 3.34
CA GLY A 373 12.00 5.21 3.69
C GLY A 373 11.55 6.14 4.83
N ARG A 374 12.38 6.31 5.87
CA ARG A 374 12.10 7.27 6.96
C ARG A 374 12.06 8.72 6.43
N LEU A 375 13.01 9.08 5.58
CA LEU A 375 13.11 10.41 4.97
C LEU A 375 11.95 10.73 4.01
N MET A 376 11.31 9.70 3.43
CA MET A 376 10.08 9.83 2.64
C MET A 376 8.88 10.21 3.53
N ALA A 377 8.79 9.63 4.73
CA ALA A 377 7.65 9.84 5.62
C ALA A 377 7.70 11.19 6.37
N PHE A 378 8.88 11.64 6.85
CA PHE A 378 8.99 12.82 7.72
C PHE A 378 8.35 14.11 7.17
N PRO A 379 8.52 14.50 5.89
CA PRO A 379 7.95 15.74 5.37
C PRO A 379 6.42 15.77 5.39
N LYS A 380 5.79 14.58 5.28
CA LYS A 380 4.34 14.40 5.14
C LYS A 380 3.68 13.90 6.43
N LEU A 381 4.46 13.65 7.47
CA LEU A 381 3.98 13.12 8.74
C LEU A 381 2.93 14.00 9.42
N HIS A 382 3.07 15.33 9.35
CA HIS A 382 2.09 16.26 9.90
C HIS A 382 0.75 16.20 9.16
N LEU A 383 0.80 16.05 7.84
CA LEU A 383 -0.39 15.92 7.01
C LEU A 383 -1.13 14.61 7.31
N ILE A 384 -0.39 13.51 7.45
CA ILE A 384 -0.92 12.22 7.89
C ILE A 384 -1.54 12.35 9.30
N ARG A 385 -0.83 12.99 10.24
CA ARG A 385 -1.33 13.23 11.61
C ARG A 385 -2.65 13.97 11.62
N ASN A 386 -2.77 15.03 10.84
CA ASN A 386 -4.00 15.84 10.78
C ASN A 386 -5.20 15.01 10.36
N ARG A 387 -5.06 14.16 9.34
CA ARG A 387 -6.13 13.24 8.93
C ARG A 387 -6.42 12.19 10.00
N MET A 388 -5.39 11.51 10.48
CA MET A 388 -5.51 10.39 11.42
C MET A 388 -6.09 10.80 12.79
N ARG A 389 -5.95 12.08 13.19
CA ARG A 389 -6.60 12.61 14.40
C ARG A 389 -8.12 12.53 14.34
N ILE A 390 -8.69 12.84 13.18
CA ILE A 390 -10.13 12.78 12.96
C ILE A 390 -10.58 11.32 12.89
N ASP A 391 -9.85 10.48 12.15
CA ASP A 391 -10.15 9.05 12.04
C ASP A 391 -10.14 8.36 13.41
N ARG A 392 -9.20 8.71 14.29
CA ARG A 392 -9.20 8.22 15.68
C ARG A 392 -10.45 8.64 16.45
N CYS A 393 -10.95 9.86 16.25
CA CYS A 393 -12.18 10.30 16.91
C CYS A 393 -13.41 9.52 16.39
N PHE A 394 -13.39 9.10 15.12
CA PHE A 394 -14.41 8.20 14.57
C PHE A 394 -14.30 6.79 15.15
N GLU A 395 -13.10 6.23 15.29
CA GLU A 395 -12.86 4.94 15.94
C GLU A 395 -13.36 4.95 17.40
N ASP A 396 -12.96 5.96 18.18
CA ASP A 396 -13.40 6.12 19.58
C ASP A 396 -14.93 6.24 19.71
N LEU A 397 -15.60 6.85 18.72
CA LEU A 397 -17.06 7.00 18.69
C LEU A 397 -17.76 5.70 18.30
N ALA A 398 -17.18 4.94 17.35
CA ALA A 398 -17.67 3.62 16.98
C ALA A 398 -17.62 2.65 18.17
N GLU A 399 -16.48 2.61 18.89
CA GLU A 399 -16.32 1.80 20.09
C GLU A 399 -17.36 2.17 21.16
N ALA A 400 -17.57 3.47 21.42
CA ALA A 400 -18.57 3.91 22.38
C ALA A 400 -20.01 3.51 22.00
N LEU A 401 -20.34 3.50 20.70
CA LEU A 401 -21.64 3.07 20.20
C LEU A 401 -21.83 1.55 20.36
N GLU A 402 -20.78 0.76 20.12
CA GLU A 402 -20.79 -0.69 20.35
C GLU A 402 -20.95 -1.03 21.84
N GLU A 403 -20.21 -0.34 22.72
CA GLU A 403 -20.35 -0.49 24.18
C GLU A 403 -21.77 -0.16 24.64
N ALA A 404 -22.36 0.92 24.14
CA ALA A 404 -23.73 1.26 24.45
C ALA A 404 -24.72 0.20 23.95
N ALA A 405 -24.56 -0.25 22.69
CA ALA A 405 -25.42 -1.31 22.13
C ALA A 405 -25.31 -2.61 22.93
N ALA A 406 -24.11 -2.98 23.40
CA ALA A 406 -23.90 -4.15 24.25
C ALA A 406 -24.53 -3.99 25.64
N ALA A 407 -24.51 -2.78 26.22
CA ALA A 407 -25.17 -2.49 27.50
C ALA A 407 -26.71 -2.50 27.42
N PHE A 408 -27.27 -2.19 26.26
CA PHE A 408 -28.73 -2.22 26.00
C PHE A 408 -29.22 -3.58 25.47
N ALA A 409 -28.33 -4.51 25.11
CA ALA A 409 -28.73 -5.86 24.71
C ALA A 409 -29.22 -6.66 25.93
N PRO A 410 -30.48 -7.13 25.96
CA PRO A 410 -30.95 -7.97 27.06
C PRO A 410 -30.13 -9.28 27.09
N ALA A 411 -29.70 -9.67 28.29
CA ALA A 411 -29.02 -10.93 28.55
C ALA A 411 -29.94 -12.11 28.18
N GLY A 412 -29.94 -12.52 26.91
CA GLY A 412 -30.81 -13.60 26.45
C GLY A 412 -30.98 -13.71 24.95
N ASN A 413 -29.91 -14.03 24.20
CA ASN A 413 -29.94 -15.11 23.21
C ASN A 413 -28.56 -15.32 22.59
N THR A 414 -27.88 -16.36 23.02
CA THR A 414 -26.77 -17.00 22.31
C THR A 414 -27.30 -17.69 21.05
N ARG A 415 -27.47 -16.96 19.94
CA ARG A 415 -27.44 -17.56 18.60
C ARG A 415 -26.68 -16.64 17.65
N GLY A 416 -25.62 -17.20 17.08
CA GLY A 416 -24.63 -16.50 16.26
C GLY A 416 -25.26 -15.70 15.13
N VAL A 417 -25.00 -14.40 15.15
CA VAL A 417 -25.12 -13.54 13.98
C VAL A 417 -23.70 -13.07 13.68
N GLN A 418 -23.27 -13.35 12.45
CA GLN A 418 -21.95 -13.06 11.91
C GLN A 418 -21.61 -11.57 12.05
N LYS A 419 -20.38 -11.32 12.50
CA LYS A 419 -19.72 -10.01 12.50
C LYS A 419 -19.60 -9.50 11.07
N VAL A 420 -20.20 -8.36 10.78
CA VAL A 420 -19.85 -7.48 9.64
C VAL A 420 -19.80 -6.06 10.20
N PHE A 421 -18.60 -5.62 10.57
CA PHE A 421 -18.15 -4.23 10.59
C PHE A 421 -16.63 -4.23 10.36
#